data_AF-A0A2E6BCA5-F1
#
_entry.id   AF-A0A2E6BCA5-F1
#
_cell.length_a   1.000
_cell.length_b   1.000
_cell.length_c   1.000
_cell.angle_alpha   90.00
_cell.angle_beta   90.00
_cell.angle_gamma   90.00
#
_symmetry.space_group_name_H-M   'P 1'
#
loop_
_entity.id
_entity.type
_entity.pdbx_description
1 polymer ?
#
loop_
_entity_poly.entity_id
_entity_poly.type
_entity_poly.pdbx_seq_one_letter_code
_entity_poly.pdbx_strand_id
1 'polypeptide(L)' 'MFVLGFFFIWLLPILIILSSDKTTGGEKFAWVLAIIFLSWFAWIFYFLLAPLKPRKDYWYE' A
#
# COMPACT_ATOMS: atom_id res chain seq x y z
N MET A 1 -14.53 2.66 13.69
CA MET A 1 -13.56 3.47 14.44
C MET A 1 -12.12 2.97 14.27
N PHE A 2 -11.81 1.67 14.42
CA PHE A 2 -10.43 1.15 14.29
C PHE A 2 -9.75 1.36 12.93
N VAL A 3 -10.50 1.30 11.82
CA VAL A 3 -9.96 1.47 10.46
C VAL A 3 -9.27 2.83 10.27
N LEU A 4 -9.83 3.90 10.86
CA LEU A 4 -9.25 5.24 10.81
C LEU A 4 -7.91 5.31 11.55
N GLY A 5 -7.79 4.62 12.69
CA GLY A 5 -6.54 4.53 13.45
C GLY A 5 -5.44 3.79 12.69
N PHE A 6 -5.79 2.67 12.05
CA PHE A 6 -4.86 1.94 11.18
C PHE A 6 -4.39 2.79 9.99
N PHE A 7 -5.30 3.55 9.38
CA PHE A 7 -4.94 4.48 8.29
C PHE A 7 -3.97 5.57 8.77
N PHE A 8 -4.15 6.07 9.99
CA PHE A 8 -3.27 7.08 10.58
C PHE A 8 -1.86 6.54 10.85
N ILE A 9 -1.77 5.31 11.38
CA ILE A 9 -0.49 4.62 11.59
C ILE A 9 0.19 4.30 10.25
N TRP A 10 -0.59 3.98 9.22
CA TRP A 10 -0.06 3.73 7.88
C TRP A 10 0.49 5.00 7.21
N LEU A 11 -0.09 6.18 7.49
CA LEU A 11 0.39 7.49 7.01
C LEU A 11 1.56 8.06 7.83
N LEU A 12 1.79 7.56 9.04
CA LEU A 12 2.85 8.01 9.95
C LEU A 12 4.26 8.12 9.30
N PRO A 13 4.75 7.13 8.53
CA PRO A 13 6.05 7.26 7.86
C PRO A 13 6.10 8.43 6.87
N ILE A 14 4.99 8.73 6.17
CA ILE A 14 4.92 9.87 5.25
C ILE A 14 4.97 11.18 6.04
N LEU A 15 4.25 11.26 7.18
CA LEU A 15 4.26 12.43 8.06
C LEU A 15 5.64 12.67 8.69
N ILE A 16 6.35 11.61 9.11
CA ILE A 16 7.71 11.69 9.66
C ILE A 16 8.68 12.26 8.63
N ILE A 17 8.59 11.82 7.38
CA ILE A 17 9.47 12.27 6.29
C ILE A 17 9.15 13.72 5.90
N LEU A 18 7.86 14.08 5.85
CA LEU A 18 7.44 15.45 5.55
C LEU A 18 7.85 16.44 6.66
N SER A 19 7.73 16.04 7.92
CA SER A 19 8.09 16.86 9.09
C SER A 19 9.59 16.92 9.37
N SER A 20 10.40 16.06 8.74
CA SER A 20 11.84 16.05 8.94
C SER A 20 12.51 17.18 8.15
N ASP A 21 13.29 18.02 8.82
CA ASP A 21 14.24 18.97 8.20
C ASP A 21 15.51 18.30 7.67
N LYS A 22 15.66 16.98 7.88
CA LYS A 22 16.85 16.22 7.44
C LYS A 22 16.84 15.88 5.95
N THR A 23 15.69 15.91 5.29
CA THR A 23 15.55 15.56 3.87
C THR A 23 15.16 16.79 3.06
N THR A 24 15.87 17.02 1.95
CA THR A 24 15.58 18.14 1.05
C THR A 24 14.35 17.84 0.17
N GLY A 25 13.77 18.86 -0.47
CA GLY A 25 12.50 18.72 -1.21
C GLY A 25 12.49 17.60 -2.25
N GLY A 26 13.59 17.38 -2.98
CA GLY A 26 13.73 16.27 -3.92
C GLY A 26 13.79 14.89 -3.24
N GLU A 27 14.51 14.77 -2.12
CA GLU A 27 14.57 13.53 -1.35
C GLU A 27 13.22 13.17 -0.74
N LYS A 28 12.44 14.15 -0.26
CA LYS A 28 11.08 13.92 0.24
C LYS A 28 10.19 13.27 -0.82
N PHE A 29 10.26 13.73 -2.07
CA PHE A 29 9.53 13.10 -3.18
C PHE A 29 9.97 11.66 -3.45
N ALA A 30 11.27 11.38 -3.43
CA ALA A 30 11.80 10.03 -3.63
C ALA A 30 11.31 9.07 -2.53
N TRP A 31 11.31 9.52 -1.28
CA TRP A 31 10.82 8.74 -0.14
C TRP A 31 9.31 8.48 -0.17
N VAL A 32 8.50 9.49 -0.51
CA VAL A 32 7.05 9.30 -0.69
C VAL A 32 6.77 8.32 -1.83
N LEU A 33 7.49 8.44 -2.94
CA LEU A 33 7.35 7.53 -4.07
C LEU A 33 7.71 6.09 -3.68
N ALA A 34 8.80 5.89 -2.94
CA ALA A 34 9.20 4.58 -2.44
C ALA A 34 8.14 3.95 -1.54
N ILE A 35 7.53 4.71 -0.62
CA ILE A 35 6.46 4.22 0.27
C ILE A 35 5.22 3.81 -0.53
N ILE A 36 4.82 4.62 -1.52
CA ILE A 36 3.68 4.29 -2.39
C ILE A 36 3.96 3.00 -3.15
N PHE A 37 5.15 2.85 -3.74
CA PHE A 37 5.54 1.64 -4.43
C PHE A 37 5.52 0.43 -3.50
N LEU A 38 6.16 0.49 -2.32
CA LEU A 38 6.24 -0.65 -1.41
C LEU A 38 4.87 -1.05 -0.84
N SER A 39 4.05 -0.07 -0.49
CA SER A 39 2.79 -0.35 0.19
C SER A 39 1.67 -0.76 -0.76
N TRP A 40 1.67 -0.26 -2.00
CA TRP A 40 0.59 -0.54 -2.96
C TRP A 40 0.91 -1.72 -3.88
N PHE A 41 2.16 -2.21 -3.88
CA PHE A 41 2.55 -3.36 -4.70
C PHE A 41 1.77 -4.63 -4.38
N ALA A 42 1.36 -4.81 -3.12
CA ALA A 42 0.57 -5.97 -2.70
C ALA A 42 -0.76 -6.08 -3.46
N TRP A 43 -1.36 -4.96 -3.87
CA TRP A 43 -2.59 -4.95 -4.65
C TRP A 43 -2.35 -5.33 -6.11
N ILE A 44 -1.24 -4.85 -6.69
CA ILE A 44 -0.83 -5.20 -8.06
C ILE A 44 -0.63 -6.71 -8.16
N PHE A 45 0.09 -7.30 -7.20
CA PHE A 45 0.23 -8.75 -7.13
C PHE A 45 -1.10 -9.45 -6.82
N TYR A 46 -1.94 -8.91 -5.95
CA TYR A 46 -3.27 -9.47 -5.74
C TYR A 46 -4.06 -9.53 -7.05
N PHE A 47 -4.09 -8.49 -7.88
CA PHE A 47 -4.77 -8.56 -9.19
C PHE A 47 -4.11 -9.50 -10.19
N LEU A 48 -2.78 -9.67 -10.12
CA LEU A 48 -2.02 -10.56 -10.99
C LEU A 48 -2.16 -12.05 -10.59
N LEU A 49 -2.14 -12.35 -9.29
CA LEU A 49 -2.22 -13.69 -8.72
C LEU A 49 -3.65 -14.12 -8.40
N ALA A 50 -4.57 -13.18 -8.17
CA ALA A 50 -5.96 -13.51 -7.91
C ALA A 50 -6.49 -14.28 -9.12
N PRO A 51 -6.99 -15.50 -8.89
CA PRO A 51 -7.52 -16.30 -9.98
C PRO A 51 -8.74 -15.59 -10.56
N LEU A 52 -8.62 -15.09 -11.79
CA LEU A 52 -9.72 -14.52 -12.56
C LEU A 52 -10.78 -15.58 -12.95
N LYS A 53 -10.52 -16.86 -12.70
CA LYS A 53 -11.42 -17.95 -13.05
C LYS A 53 -12.36 -18.23 -11.89
N PRO A 54 -13.69 -18.22 -12.10
CA PRO A 54 -14.63 -18.66 -11.06
C PRO A 54 -14.26 -20.09 -10.66
N ARG A 55 -14.18 -20.32 -9.36
CA ARG A 55 -13.99 -21.66 -8.80
C ARG A 55 -15.20 -22.47 -9.29
N LYS A 56 -14.98 -23.38 -10.24
CA LYS A 56 -16.02 -24.32 -10.66
C LYS A 56 -16.24 -25.26 -9.50
N ASP A 57 -17.25 -24.98 -8.70
CA ASP A 57 -17.79 -25.93 -7.74
C ASP A 57 -18.43 -27.07 -8.52
N TYR A 58 -17.67 -28.13 -8.75
CA TYR A 58 -18.20 -29.41 -9.18
C TYR A 58 -18.89 -30.06 -7.96
N TRP A 59 -20.03 -29.49 -7.57
CA TRP A 59 -20.85 -30.05 -6.49
C TRP A 59 -22.13 -30.72 -6.96
N TYR A 60 -22.44 -30.70 -8.26
CA TYR A 60 -23.44 -31.58 -8.86
C TYR A 60 -23.03 -31.91 -10.32
N GLU A 61 -23.05 -33.23 -10.62
CA GLU A 61 -22.94 -33.92 -11.92
C GLU A 61 -21.56 -34.04 -12.59
#